data_AF-A0A1I5RSQ6-F1
#
_entry.id   AF-A0A1I5RSQ6-F1
#
_cell.length_a   1.000
_cell.length_b   1.000
_cell.length_c   1.000
_cell.angle_alpha   90.00
_cell.angle_beta   90.00
_cell.angle_gamma   90.00
#
_symmetry.space_group_name_H-M   'P 1'
#
loop_
_entity.id
_entity.type
_entity.pdbx_description
1 polymer ?
#
loop_
_entity_poly.entity_id
_entity_poly.type
_entity_poly.pdbx_seq_one_letter_code
_entity_poly.pdbx_strand_id
1 'polypeptide(L)'
;MKTINPEALAEYVVRATGLEPVLVTTVLAVEHEYMYALGLIDGPEPAWLWYDRDDLRGHPPEVNDDEIAAHVEATLAIPQEETLAVLAAEMDYLAAHGLVSW
;
A
#
# COMPACT_ATOMS: atom_id res chain seq x y z
N MET A 1 8.61 -19.22 -5.54
CA MET A 1 8.06 -18.01 -4.92
C MET A 1 8.02 -16.95 -6.02
N LYS A 2 6.85 -16.39 -6.34
CA LYS A 2 6.77 -15.27 -7.28
C LYS A 2 7.11 -14.01 -6.47
N THR A 3 8.13 -13.28 -6.88
CA THR A 3 8.55 -12.03 -6.22
C THR A 3 8.05 -10.88 -7.07
N ILE A 4 7.40 -9.89 -6.44
CA ILE A 4 6.98 -8.65 -7.11
C ILE A 4 8.21 -7.77 -7.27
N ASN A 5 8.37 -7.14 -8.44
CA ASN A 5 9.31 -6.04 -8.60
C ASN A 5 8.59 -4.73 -8.21
N PRO A 6 8.98 -4.05 -7.11
CA PRO A 6 8.32 -2.82 -6.66
C PRO A 6 8.33 -1.71 -7.71
N GLU A 7 9.39 -1.61 -8.52
CA GLU A 7 9.48 -0.62 -9.60
C GLU A 7 8.43 -0.90 -10.68
N ALA A 8 8.28 -2.17 -11.08
CA ALA A 8 7.31 -2.57 -12.09
C ALA A 8 5.86 -2.40 -11.60
N LEU A 9 5.61 -2.60 -10.31
CA LEU A 9 4.31 -2.32 -9.68
C LEU A 9 4.03 -0.81 -9.71
N ALA A 10 4.96 0.02 -9.24
CA ALA A 10 4.77 1.47 -9.22
C ALA A 10 4.55 2.03 -10.64
N GLU A 11 5.34 1.60 -11.64
CA GLU A 11 5.14 1.98 -13.04
C GLU A 11 3.77 1.55 -13.58
N TYR A 12 3.30 0.37 -13.20
CA TYR A 12 1.98 -0.10 -13.58
C TYR A 12 0.88 0.80 -13.00
N VAL A 13 0.94 1.09 -11.70
CA VAL A 13 -0.06 1.91 -11.01
C VAL A 13 -0.08 3.33 -11.58
N VAL A 14 1.08 3.96 -11.78
CA VAL A 14 1.19 5.29 -12.43
C VAL A 14 0.50 5.30 -13.78
N ARG A 15 0.73 4.28 -14.62
CA ARG A 15 0.09 4.18 -15.94
C ARG A 15 -1.42 3.96 -15.84
N ALA A 16 -1.88 3.20 -14.84
CA ALA A 16 -3.30 2.87 -14.67
C ALA A 16 -4.11 4.06 -14.14
N THR A 17 -3.55 4.84 -13.22
CA THR A 17 -4.26 5.93 -12.54
C THR A 17 -3.97 7.31 -13.14
N GLY A 18 -2.82 7.49 -13.79
CA GLY A 18 -2.34 8.79 -14.25
C GLY A 18 -1.82 9.70 -13.12
N LEU A 19 -1.67 9.17 -11.90
CA LEU A 19 -1.18 9.91 -10.74
C LEU A 19 0.34 10.09 -10.79
N GLU A 20 0.81 11.11 -10.07
CA GLU A 20 2.23 11.43 -9.97
C GLU A 20 3.02 10.26 -9.35
N PRO A 21 4.21 9.90 -9.89
CA PRO A 21 4.99 8.77 -9.38
C PRO A 21 5.32 8.86 -7.89
N VAL A 22 5.63 10.06 -7.41
CA VAL A 22 5.93 10.28 -5.99
C VAL A 22 4.74 9.94 -5.10
N LEU A 23 3.52 10.34 -5.50
CA LEU A 23 2.30 10.01 -4.78
C LEU A 23 2.10 8.49 -4.74
N VAL A 24 2.17 7.83 -5.90
CA VAL A 24 2.02 6.37 -5.99
C VAL A 24 3.01 5.65 -5.08
N THR A 25 4.30 5.98 -5.18
CA THR A 25 5.32 5.34 -4.32
C THR A 25 5.12 5.64 -2.84
N THR A 26 4.57 6.80 -2.50
CA THR A 26 4.29 7.17 -1.11
C THR A 26 3.15 6.33 -0.55
N VAL A 27 2.03 6.21 -1.28
CA VAL A 27 0.89 5.38 -0.86
C VAL A 27 1.31 3.91 -0.68
N LEU A 28 2.01 3.32 -1.65
CA LEU A 28 2.50 1.94 -1.55
C LEU A 28 3.48 1.76 -0.37
N ALA A 29 4.28 2.77 -0.03
CA ALA A 29 5.15 2.73 1.15
C ALA A 29 4.35 2.79 2.46
N VAL A 30 3.28 3.60 2.52
CA VAL A 30 2.37 3.65 3.67
C VAL A 30 1.70 2.30 3.90
N GLU A 31 1.15 1.71 2.84
CA GLU A 31 0.54 0.37 2.91
C GLU A 31 1.56 -0.68 3.36
N HIS A 32 2.77 -0.68 2.82
CA HIS A 32 3.82 -1.61 3.22
C HIS A 32 4.14 -1.52 4.72
N GLU A 33 4.21 -0.31 5.29
CA GLU A 33 4.36 -0.14 6.75
C GLU A 33 3.14 -0.69 7.51
N TYR A 34 1.92 -0.41 7.03
CA TYR A 34 0.68 -0.92 7.64
C TYR A 34 0.66 -2.46 7.69
N MET A 35 0.89 -3.10 6.55
CA MET A 35 0.93 -4.57 6.42
C MET A 35 2.02 -5.18 7.31
N TYR A 36 3.19 -4.55 7.38
CA TYR A 36 4.28 -5.01 8.25
C TYR A 36 3.89 -4.90 9.74
N ALA A 37 3.23 -3.80 10.14
CA ALA A 37 2.80 -3.59 11.52
C ALA A 37 1.75 -4.62 11.96
N LEU A 38 0.84 -4.99 11.06
CA LEU A 38 -0.16 -6.04 11.27
C LEU A 38 0.40 -7.47 11.21
N GLY A 39 1.68 -7.64 10.83
CA GLY A 39 2.30 -8.96 10.68
C GLY A 39 1.78 -9.75 9.48
N LEU A 40 1.29 -9.06 8.45
CA LEU A 40 0.79 -9.66 7.21
C LEU A 40 1.91 -10.02 6.23
N ILE A 41 3.03 -9.33 6.35
CA ILE A 41 4.22 -9.52 5.52
C ILE A 41 5.45 -9.68 6.40
N ASP A 42 6.36 -10.54 5.95
CA ASP A 42 7.67 -10.76 6.58
C ASP A 42 8.76 -10.08 5.73
N GLY A 43 9.81 -9.57 6.37
CA GLY A 43 10.89 -8.92 5.66
C GLY A 43 11.84 -8.13 6.56
N PRO A 44 12.77 -7.35 5.95
CA PRO A 44 13.48 -6.32 6.68
C PRO A 44 12.48 -5.27 7.19
N GLU A 45 12.67 -4.82 8.42
CA GLU A 45 11.83 -3.81 9.05
C GLU A 45 11.90 -2.48 8.26
N PRO A 46 10.75 -1.84 7.95
CA PRO A 46 10.73 -0.57 7.23
C PRO A 46 11.26 0.56 8.12
N ALA A 47 11.42 1.75 7.53
CA ALA A 47 11.95 2.93 8.23
C ALA A 47 10.94 3.58 9.21
N TRP A 48 9.69 3.10 9.27
CA TRP A 48 8.61 3.63 10.11
C TRP A 48 8.46 5.15 9.99
N LEU A 49 8.03 5.60 8.82
CA LEU A 49 7.81 7.02 8.52
C LEU A 49 6.37 7.46 8.83
N TRP A 50 5.40 6.56 8.70
CA TRP A 50 3.98 6.93 8.62
C TRP A 50 3.11 6.33 9.71
N TYR A 51 3.52 5.23 10.33
CA TYR A 51 2.82 4.61 11.45
C TYR A 51 3.70 4.50 12.68
N ASP A 52 3.08 4.64 13.86
CA ASP A 52 3.63 4.02 15.06
C ASP A 52 3.33 2.52 15.00
N ARG A 53 4.40 1.72 15.03
CA ARG A 53 4.31 0.27 14.98
C ARG A 53 3.42 -0.27 16.10
N ASP A 54 3.52 0.28 17.30
CA ASP A 54 2.84 -0.27 18.46
C ASP A 54 1.34 0.07 18.49
N ASP A 55 0.91 1.12 17.78
CA ASP A 55 -0.51 1.48 17.64
C ASP A 55 -1.29 0.44 16.82
N LEU A 56 -0.67 -0.11 15.78
CA LEU A 56 -1.28 -1.13 14.92
C LEU A 56 -1.06 -2.56 15.45
N ARG A 57 -0.12 -2.74 16.38
CA ARG A 57 0.27 -4.05 16.90
C ARG A 57 -0.83 -4.64 17.81
N GLY A 58 -1.67 -5.49 17.22
CA GLY A 58 -2.79 -6.13 17.92
C GLY A 58 -4.14 -5.86 17.25
N HIS A 59 -4.16 -5.06 16.19
CA HIS A 59 -5.29 -5.00 15.28
C HIS A 59 -5.48 -6.36 14.56
N PRO A 60 -6.69 -6.64 14.05
CA PRO A 60 -6.92 -7.80 13.19
C PRO A 60 -5.92 -7.82 12.02
N PRO A 61 -5.39 -9.00 11.65
CA PRO A 61 -4.46 -9.12 10.54
C PRO A 61 -5.23 -9.10 9.21
N GLU A 62 -5.72 -7.93 8.82
CA GLU A 62 -6.40 -7.69 7.55
C GLU A 62 -6.01 -6.32 6.99
N VAL A 63 -5.91 -6.21 5.66
CA VAL A 63 -5.68 -4.92 5.00
C VAL A 63 -7.02 -4.18 4.93
N ASN A 64 -7.04 -2.95 5.45
CA ASN A 64 -8.23 -2.08 5.43
C ASN A 64 -7.94 -0.82 4.62
N ASP A 65 -8.25 -0.86 3.33
CA ASP A 65 -7.96 0.23 2.38
C ASP A 65 -8.58 1.56 2.79
N ASP A 66 -9.78 1.54 3.39
CA ASP A 66 -10.47 2.75 3.85
C ASP A 66 -9.73 3.41 5.04
N GLU A 67 -9.18 2.60 5.95
CA GLU A 67 -8.38 3.09 7.08
C GLU A 67 -7.04 3.67 6.60
N ILE A 68 -6.38 3.00 5.65
CA ILE A 68 -5.16 3.50 5.01
C ILE A 68 -5.44 4.82 4.31
N ALA A 69 -6.51 4.91 3.51
CA ALA A 69 -6.89 6.12 2.80
C ALA A 69 -7.18 7.29 3.75
N ALA A 70 -7.95 7.04 4.82
CA ALA A 70 -8.25 8.05 5.83
C ALA A 70 -6.97 8.56 6.53
N HIS A 71 -6.04 7.67 6.87
CA HIS A 71 -4.77 8.04 7.48
C HIS A 71 -3.87 8.85 6.53
N VAL A 72 -3.77 8.42 5.27
CA VAL A 72 -2.98 9.10 4.23
C VAL A 72 -3.50 10.52 4.00
N GLU A 73 -4.82 10.71 3.94
CA GLU A 73 -5.39 12.05 3.81
C GLU A 73 -5.08 12.91 5.05
N ALA A 74 -5.27 12.36 6.25
CA ALA A 74 -5.04 13.10 7.49
C ALA A 74 -3.56 13.50 7.68
N THR A 75 -2.63 12.66 7.24
CA THR A 75 -1.19 12.82 7.53
C THR A 75 -0.42 13.49 6.39
N LEU A 76 -0.77 13.18 5.14
CA LEU A 76 -0.02 13.57 3.95
C LEU A 76 -0.81 14.53 3.03
N ALA A 77 -2.07 14.82 3.36
CA ALA A 77 -2.97 15.66 2.56
C ALA A 77 -3.17 15.14 1.11
N ILE A 78 -2.97 13.84 0.89
CA ILE A 78 -3.30 13.17 -0.37
C ILE A 78 -4.79 12.77 -0.28
N PRO A 79 -5.66 13.20 -1.22
CA PRO A 79 -7.08 12.84 -1.20
C PRO A 79 -7.32 11.32 -1.06
N GLN A 80 -8.36 10.95 -0.30
CA GLN A 80 -8.71 9.53 -0.12
C GLN A 80 -8.96 8.82 -1.45
N GLU A 81 -9.62 9.49 -2.40
CA GLU A 81 -9.92 8.92 -3.72
C GLU A 81 -8.65 8.54 -4.50
N GLU A 82 -7.58 9.31 -4.37
CA GLU A 82 -6.31 9.03 -5.04
C GLU A 82 -5.59 7.86 -4.36
N THR A 83 -5.68 7.76 -3.03
CA THR A 83 -5.14 6.63 -2.27
C THR A 83 -5.85 5.33 -2.65
N LEU A 84 -7.18 5.33 -2.65
CA LEU A 84 -7.98 4.16 -3.03
C LEU A 84 -7.75 3.76 -4.50
N ALA A 85 -7.53 4.73 -5.40
CA ALA A 85 -7.19 4.43 -6.78
C ALA A 85 -5.83 3.71 -6.91
N VAL A 86 -4.84 4.08 -6.08
CA VAL A 86 -3.55 3.39 -6.03
C VAL A 86 -3.70 1.95 -5.53
N LEU A 87 -4.38 1.74 -4.39
CA LEU A 87 -4.57 0.42 -3.79
C LEU A 87 -5.37 -0.52 -4.71
N ALA A 88 -6.44 0.00 -5.34
CA ALA A 88 -7.20 -0.77 -6.32
C ALA A 88 -6.34 -1.18 -7.54
N ALA A 89 -5.50 -0.28 -8.05
CA ALA A 89 -4.61 -0.57 -9.17
C ALA A 89 -3.50 -1.56 -8.80
N GLU A 90 -3.03 -1.57 -7.54
CA GLU A 90 -2.14 -2.60 -7.04
C GLU A 90 -2.83 -3.97 -7.05
N MET A 91 -4.05 -4.08 -6.51
CA MET A 91 -4.79 -5.34 -6.48
C MET A 91 -5.03 -5.91 -7.89
N ASP A 92 -5.30 -5.05 -8.88
CA ASP A 92 -5.36 -5.42 -10.29
C ASP A 92 -4.03 -5.97 -10.81
N TYR A 93 -2.91 -5.33 -10.47
CA TYR A 93 -1.57 -5.81 -10.83
C TYR A 93 -1.31 -7.19 -10.21
N LEU A 94 -1.60 -7.38 -8.92
CA LEU A 94 -1.40 -8.63 -8.21
C LEU A 94 -2.26 -9.76 -8.81
N ALA A 95 -3.52 -9.47 -9.15
CA ALA A 95 -4.41 -10.41 -9.83
C ALA A 95 -3.87 -10.80 -11.22
N ALA A 96 -3.42 -9.82 -12.02
CA ALA A 96 -2.86 -10.06 -13.36
C ALA A 96 -1.61 -10.95 -13.33
N HIS A 97 -0.85 -10.94 -12.23
CA HIS A 97 0.33 -11.78 -12.04
C HIS A 97 0.01 -13.11 -11.32
N GLY A 98 -1.27 -13.37 -11.02
CA GLY A 98 -1.74 -14.57 -10.34
C GLY A 98 -1.15 -14.71 -8.94
N LEU A 99 -1.13 -13.60 -8.20
CA LEU A 99 -0.73 -13.51 -6.79
C LEU A 99 -1.94 -13.43 -5.87
N VAL A 100 -3.05 -12.87 -6.35
CA VAL A 100 -4.35 -12.81 -5.68
C VAL A 100 -5.41 -13.36 -6.64
N SER A 101 -6.45 -13.98 -6.09
CA SER A 101 -7.64 -14.44 -6.83
C SER A 101 -8.90 -14.12 -6.03
N TRP A 102 -9.96 -13.73 -6.72
CA TRP A 102 -11.29 -13.46 -6.17
C TRP A 102 -12.12 -14.74 -6.03
#